data_AF-A0A1H4IS98-F1
#
_entry.id   AF-A0A1H4IS98-F1
#
_cell.length_a   1.000
_cell.length_b   1.000
_cell.length_c   1.000
_cell.angle_alpha   90.00
_cell.angle_beta   90.00
_cell.angle_gamma   90.00
#
_symmetry.space_group_name_H-M   'P 1'
#
loop_
_entity.id
_entity.type
_entity.pdbx_description
1 polymer ?
#
loop_
_entity_poly.entity_id
_entity_poly.type
_entity_poly.pdbx_seq_one_letter_code
_entity_poly.pdbx_strand_id
1 'polypeptide(L)'
;MTIVVVDTNIITADPHLQSTAWRSLAENAEWWGLSFIVPEVVAMEAINVVVRDLVKISQKFSALEWWKLGLADCHDDWKQRITTQIEGYEEHLHDRLVDSGVEVFTTPEISHMEIARRASESRPPYTGDTKDGYRDTLIWFTLLSIAESNPDERVWFVSNNHSDFGPRAVDQSQCPIPFHTALAAELQAKDLADRVFFAVSLSTLDSHLAAEHAPLDQLAITAKTENIDMDALCMSLQLSALTYRVDPEEAALPLTTSEAAIVGVSEQREGWVFADAAGREGGAWTARFHVDTEVDISTIESAESIDGPNSNAQGVAREYNKTLRLSGAVAFADDGTVQQISVTAAEALPDDPGRTRWQRRANRKRLSLSDAWLDVATSSSEIGRSALLRARFDGGAIGAAALAASGYDLATFGKAA
;
A
#
# COMPACT_ATOMS: atom_id res chain seq x y z
N MET A 1 -10.28 25.12 -3.13
CA MET A 1 -10.57 24.11 -2.10
C MET A 1 -9.88 22.81 -2.51
N THR A 2 -9.68 21.92 -1.55
CA THR A 2 -9.06 20.62 -1.77
C THR A 2 -10.04 19.55 -1.30
N ILE A 3 -10.48 18.68 -2.19
CA ILE A 3 -11.39 17.58 -1.90
C ILE A 3 -10.55 16.33 -1.62
N VAL A 4 -10.76 15.68 -0.49
CA VAL A 4 -10.10 14.44 -0.11
C VAL A 4 -11.11 13.29 -0.17
N VAL A 5 -10.95 12.40 -1.15
CA VAL A 5 -11.77 11.21 -1.36
C VAL A 5 -11.09 10.01 -0.73
N VAL A 6 -11.73 9.35 0.22
CA VAL A 6 -11.14 8.20 0.95
C VAL A 6 -11.69 6.86 0.48
N ASP A 7 -10.83 5.85 0.46
CA ASP A 7 -11.16 4.46 0.14
C ASP A 7 -11.53 3.64 1.40
N THR A 8 -12.12 2.45 1.21
CA THR A 8 -12.53 1.50 2.24
C THR A 8 -11.40 1.20 3.22
N ASN A 9 -10.18 0.96 2.72
CA ASN A 9 -9.07 0.58 3.58
C ASN A 9 -8.72 1.64 4.63
N ILE A 10 -8.92 2.93 4.30
CA ILE A 10 -8.65 4.05 5.20
C ILE A 10 -9.63 4.02 6.38
N ILE A 11 -10.92 3.84 6.12
CA ILE A 11 -11.95 3.77 7.15
C ILE A 11 -11.80 2.49 7.98
N THR A 12 -11.52 1.35 7.34
CA THR A 12 -11.36 0.08 8.08
C THR A 12 -10.13 0.04 8.97
N ALA A 13 -9.07 0.78 8.61
CA ALA A 13 -7.87 0.92 9.43
C ALA A 13 -8.11 1.84 10.64
N ASP A 14 -9.06 2.77 10.54
CA ASP A 14 -9.46 3.68 11.61
C ASP A 14 -10.99 3.76 11.75
N PRO A 15 -11.66 2.70 12.26
CA PRO A 15 -13.12 2.63 12.33
C PRO A 15 -13.80 3.75 13.13
N HIS A 16 -13.02 4.42 13.99
CA HIS A 16 -13.48 5.50 14.85
C HIS A 16 -13.07 6.89 14.36
N LEU A 17 -12.33 7.01 13.25
CA LEU A 17 -11.85 8.27 12.69
C LEU A 17 -11.05 9.10 13.72
N GLN A 18 -10.19 8.42 14.49
CA GLN A 18 -9.46 8.98 15.63
C GLN A 18 -7.94 8.95 15.46
N SER A 19 -7.45 8.48 14.32
CA SER A 19 -6.03 8.54 14.00
C SER A 19 -5.52 9.98 14.03
N THR A 20 -4.25 10.14 14.43
CA THR A 20 -3.59 11.44 14.51
C THR A 20 -3.68 12.20 13.18
N ALA A 21 -3.52 11.50 12.06
CA ALA A 21 -3.63 12.09 10.72
C ALA A 21 -5.04 12.60 10.42
N TRP A 22 -6.09 11.82 10.77
CA TRP A 22 -7.47 12.26 10.59
C TRP A 22 -7.77 13.51 11.40
N ARG A 23 -7.39 13.51 12.69
CA ARG A 23 -7.60 14.67 13.58
C ARG A 23 -6.88 15.91 13.07
N SER A 24 -5.60 15.79 12.72
CA SER A 24 -4.83 16.91 12.17
C SER A 24 -5.48 17.50 10.92
N LEU A 25 -5.90 16.64 9.99
CA LEU A 25 -6.57 17.07 8.77
C LEU A 25 -7.93 17.75 9.05
N ALA A 26 -8.72 17.21 9.99
CA ALA A 26 -10.00 17.79 10.38
C ALA A 26 -9.83 19.14 11.10
N GLU A 27 -8.87 19.25 12.03
CA GLU A 27 -8.53 20.48 12.75
C GLU A 27 -8.05 21.59 11.81
N ASN A 28 -7.30 21.23 10.75
CA ASN A 28 -6.80 22.17 9.75
C ASN A 28 -7.74 22.34 8.54
N ALA A 29 -8.89 21.67 8.50
CA ALA A 29 -9.75 21.63 7.32
C ALA A 29 -10.21 23.02 6.86
N GLU A 30 -10.63 23.88 7.80
CA GLU A 30 -11.06 25.24 7.46
C GLU A 30 -9.89 26.08 6.93
N TRP A 31 -8.73 26.02 7.59
CA TRP A 31 -7.58 26.83 7.25
C TRP A 31 -6.91 26.42 5.93
N TRP A 32 -6.82 25.11 5.66
CA TRP A 32 -6.28 24.57 4.40
C TRP A 32 -7.34 24.48 3.29
N GLY A 33 -8.60 24.78 3.60
CA GLY A 33 -9.71 24.69 2.65
C GLY A 33 -9.95 23.26 2.18
N LEU A 34 -10.03 22.31 3.11
CA LEU A 34 -10.27 20.89 2.84
C LEU A 34 -11.77 20.56 2.94
N SER A 35 -12.21 19.63 2.11
CA SER A 35 -13.48 18.93 2.22
C SER A 35 -13.25 17.43 2.09
N PHE A 36 -13.90 16.63 2.93
CA PHE A 36 -13.76 15.17 2.92
C PHE A 36 -14.97 14.53 2.27
N ILE A 37 -14.71 13.56 1.39
CA ILE A 37 -15.75 12.78 0.71
C ILE A 37 -15.49 11.30 0.90
N VAL A 38 -16.54 10.57 1.26
CA VAL A 38 -16.57 9.10 1.28
C VAL A 38 -17.57 8.64 0.21
N PRO A 39 -17.16 7.87 -0.80
CA PRO A 39 -18.10 7.23 -1.71
C PRO A 39 -19.07 6.32 -0.96
N GLU A 40 -20.35 6.31 -1.32
CA GLU A 40 -21.38 5.46 -0.70
C GLU A 40 -20.99 3.97 -0.69
N VAL A 41 -20.42 3.48 -1.80
CA VAL A 41 -19.91 2.10 -1.91
C VAL A 41 -18.80 1.81 -0.89
N VAL A 42 -17.96 2.80 -0.58
CA VAL A 42 -16.88 2.72 0.40
C VAL A 42 -17.46 2.65 1.82
N ALA A 43 -18.42 3.52 2.16
CA ALA A 43 -19.08 3.50 3.46
C ALA A 43 -19.77 2.15 3.72
N MET A 44 -20.55 1.67 2.74
CA MET A 44 -21.21 0.36 2.80
C MET A 44 -20.20 -0.78 2.99
N GLU A 45 -19.07 -0.76 2.26
CA GLU A 45 -18.04 -1.78 2.40
C GLU A 45 -17.36 -1.73 3.77
N ALA A 46 -16.99 -0.54 4.22
CA ALA A 46 -16.32 -0.34 5.50
C ALA A 46 -17.17 -0.85 6.66
N ILE A 47 -18.48 -0.58 6.66
CA ILE A 47 -19.44 -1.13 7.64
C ILE A 47 -19.37 -2.65 7.66
N ASN A 48 -19.50 -3.30 6.50
CA ASN A 48 -19.51 -4.75 6.40
C ASN A 48 -18.18 -5.38 6.85
N VAL A 49 -17.05 -4.76 6.54
CA VAL A 49 -15.72 -5.25 6.95
C VAL A 49 -15.53 -5.10 8.45
N VAL A 50 -15.80 -3.92 9.00
CA VAL A 50 -15.60 -3.65 10.44
C VAL A 50 -16.54 -4.50 11.29
N VAL A 51 -17.83 -4.59 10.94
CA VAL A 51 -18.80 -5.44 11.65
C VAL A 51 -18.34 -6.90 11.65
N ARG A 52 -17.87 -7.41 10.52
CA ARG A 52 -17.34 -8.78 10.43
C ARG A 52 -16.14 -8.99 11.34
N ASP A 53 -15.22 -8.04 11.41
CA ASP A 53 -14.03 -8.14 12.24
C ASP A 53 -14.36 -7.99 13.74
N LEU A 54 -15.28 -7.10 14.10
CA LEU A 54 -15.81 -6.99 15.46
C LEU A 54 -16.50 -8.29 15.90
N VAL A 55 -17.26 -8.95 15.01
CA VAL A 55 -17.86 -10.27 15.31
C VAL A 55 -16.78 -11.32 15.58
N LYS A 56 -15.71 -11.37 14.78
CA LYS A 56 -14.58 -12.29 15.02
C LYS A 56 -13.90 -12.00 16.36
N ILE A 57 -13.70 -10.73 16.70
CA ILE A 57 -13.13 -10.31 17.99
C ILE A 57 -14.07 -10.72 19.14
N SER A 58 -15.37 -10.47 19.00
CA SER A 58 -16.40 -10.87 19.97
C SER A 58 -16.44 -12.38 20.22
N GLN A 59 -16.29 -13.19 19.17
CA GLN A 59 -16.18 -14.65 19.28
C GLN A 59 -14.94 -15.08 20.06
N LYS A 60 -13.78 -14.48 19.77
CA LYS A 60 -12.53 -14.75 20.51
C LYS A 60 -12.65 -14.34 21.98
N PHE A 61 -13.26 -13.18 22.23
CA PHE A 61 -13.50 -12.64 23.57
C PHE A 61 -14.44 -13.53 24.40
N SER A 62 -15.51 -14.03 23.77
CA SER A 62 -16.45 -14.97 24.39
C SER A 62 -15.83 -16.33 24.70
N ALA A 63 -14.73 -16.70 24.03
CA ALA A 63 -14.04 -17.97 24.24
C ALA A 63 -12.97 -17.93 25.34
N LEU A 64 -12.71 -16.76 25.95
CA LEU A 64 -11.73 -16.62 27.03
C LEU A 64 -12.19 -17.35 28.31
N GLU A 65 -11.24 -17.86 29.09
CA GLU A 65 -11.54 -18.46 30.39
C GLU A 65 -11.68 -17.39 31.48
N TRP A 66 -12.79 -16.65 31.45
CA TRP A 66 -13.11 -15.52 32.35
C TRP A 66 -12.93 -15.83 33.84
N TRP A 67 -13.23 -17.06 34.25
CA TRP A 67 -13.05 -17.52 35.62
C TRP A 67 -11.57 -17.57 36.05
N LYS A 68 -10.64 -17.88 35.13
CA LYS A 68 -9.19 -17.86 35.42
C LYS A 68 -8.65 -16.44 35.59
N LEU A 69 -9.34 -15.45 35.02
CA LEU A 69 -9.02 -14.04 35.16
C LEU A 69 -9.66 -13.41 36.41
N GLY A 70 -10.51 -14.14 37.14
CA GLY A 70 -11.27 -13.60 38.27
C GLY A 70 -12.35 -12.60 37.83
N LEU A 71 -12.84 -12.71 36.59
CA LEU A 71 -13.76 -11.75 35.96
C LEU A 71 -15.10 -12.37 35.53
N ALA A 72 -15.46 -13.55 36.06
CA ALA A 72 -16.67 -14.27 35.63
C ALA A 72 -17.96 -13.41 35.73
N ASP A 73 -18.05 -12.58 36.77
CA ASP A 73 -19.25 -11.78 37.06
C ASP A 73 -19.49 -10.64 36.07
N CYS A 74 -18.48 -10.21 35.31
CA CYS A 74 -18.62 -9.13 34.32
C CYS A 74 -18.66 -9.62 32.86
N HIS A 75 -18.59 -10.94 32.63
CA HIS A 75 -18.57 -11.52 31.29
C HIS A 75 -19.80 -11.13 30.46
N ASP A 76 -21.00 -11.29 31.02
CA ASP A 76 -22.25 -11.02 30.29
C ASP A 76 -22.43 -9.52 30.01
N ASP A 77 -22.04 -8.65 30.95
CA ASP A 77 -22.06 -7.20 30.77
C ASP A 77 -21.16 -6.75 29.62
N TRP A 78 -19.92 -7.26 29.57
CA TRP A 78 -18.99 -6.93 28.49
C TRP A 78 -19.46 -7.49 27.15
N LYS A 79 -20.00 -8.71 27.15
CA LYS A 79 -20.57 -9.33 25.95
C LYS A 79 -21.72 -8.49 25.40
N GLN A 80 -22.63 -8.03 26.25
CA GLN A 80 -23.73 -7.16 25.85
C GLN A 80 -23.22 -5.84 25.27
N ARG A 81 -22.22 -5.21 25.91
CA ARG A 81 -21.61 -3.97 25.40
C ARG A 81 -21.02 -4.16 24.00
N ILE A 82 -20.31 -5.26 23.76
CA ILE A 82 -19.73 -5.55 22.44
C ILE A 82 -20.84 -5.78 21.41
N THR A 83 -21.89 -6.52 21.75
CA THR A 83 -23.04 -6.72 20.85
C THR A 83 -23.70 -5.40 20.48
N THR A 84 -23.97 -4.52 21.46
CA THR A 84 -24.52 -3.18 21.19
C THR A 84 -23.61 -2.34 20.30
N GLN A 85 -22.29 -2.41 20.51
CA GLN A 85 -21.33 -1.72 19.64
C GLN A 85 -21.35 -2.24 18.19
N ILE A 86 -21.49 -3.55 18.01
CA ILE A 86 -21.60 -4.18 16.68
C ILE A 86 -22.89 -3.75 15.99
N GLU A 87 -24.03 -3.87 16.68
CA GLU A 87 -25.36 -3.56 16.14
C GLU A 87 -25.52 -2.08 15.80
N GLY A 88 -24.93 -1.19 16.60
CA GLY A 88 -24.97 0.26 16.36
C GLY A 88 -23.86 0.81 15.47
N TYR A 89 -22.94 -0.02 14.96
CA TYR A 89 -21.73 0.48 14.28
C TYR A 89 -22.04 1.36 13.06
N GLU A 90 -23.04 0.99 12.25
CA GLU A 90 -23.44 1.74 11.06
C GLU A 90 -23.88 3.17 11.40
N GLU A 91 -24.81 3.29 12.35
CA GLU A 91 -25.29 4.59 12.85
C GLU A 91 -24.14 5.41 13.44
N HIS A 92 -23.31 4.78 14.29
CA HIS A 92 -22.17 5.48 14.87
C HIS A 92 -21.13 5.93 13.82
N LEU A 93 -20.92 5.17 12.73
CA LEU A 93 -20.01 5.58 11.67
C LEU A 93 -20.60 6.77 10.90
N HIS A 94 -21.89 6.70 10.56
CA HIS A 94 -22.58 7.80 9.90
C HIS A 94 -22.51 9.09 10.73
N ASP A 95 -22.82 9.02 12.03
CA ASP A 95 -22.75 10.16 12.93
C ASP A 95 -21.33 10.75 12.99
N ARG A 96 -20.30 9.90 13.08
CA ARG A 96 -18.90 10.35 13.06
C ARG A 96 -18.51 11.05 11.76
N LEU A 97 -19.00 10.56 10.62
CA LEU A 97 -18.75 11.20 9.32
C LEU A 97 -19.41 12.58 9.27
N VAL A 98 -20.67 12.68 9.69
CA VAL A 98 -21.40 13.96 9.75
C VAL A 98 -20.73 14.95 10.72
N ASP A 99 -20.39 14.51 11.93
CA ASP A 99 -19.72 15.33 12.95
C ASP A 99 -18.35 15.83 12.47
N SER A 100 -17.67 15.06 11.61
CA SER A 100 -16.38 15.44 11.01
C SER A 100 -16.54 16.29 9.74
N GLY A 101 -17.76 16.65 9.35
CA GLY A 101 -18.04 17.40 8.11
C GLY A 101 -17.75 16.63 6.83
N VAL A 102 -17.75 15.29 6.88
CA VAL A 102 -17.49 14.42 5.75
C VAL A 102 -18.77 14.18 4.98
N GLU A 103 -18.73 14.41 3.66
CA GLU A 103 -19.85 14.13 2.78
C GLU A 103 -19.83 12.65 2.33
N VAL A 104 -20.95 11.95 2.45
CA VAL A 104 -21.13 10.65 1.81
C VAL A 104 -21.68 10.88 0.40
N PHE A 105 -20.84 10.66 -0.61
CA PHE A 105 -21.17 10.94 -2.01
C PHE A 105 -21.83 9.74 -2.66
N THR A 106 -23.04 9.95 -3.20
CA THR A 106 -23.82 8.91 -3.88
C THR A 106 -23.08 8.37 -5.10
N THR A 107 -23.13 7.06 -5.30
CA THR A 107 -22.50 6.44 -6.48
C THR A 107 -23.13 6.99 -7.77
N PRO A 108 -22.35 7.45 -8.76
CA PRO A 108 -22.91 8.01 -9.99
C PRO A 108 -23.68 6.95 -10.77
N GLU A 109 -24.61 7.39 -11.61
CA GLU A 109 -25.40 6.50 -12.45
C GLU A 109 -24.51 5.90 -13.56
N ILE A 110 -24.04 4.67 -13.33
CA ILE A 110 -23.18 3.94 -14.27
C ILE A 110 -24.00 2.83 -14.91
N SER A 111 -23.96 2.75 -16.25
CA SER A 111 -24.61 1.65 -16.96
C SER A 111 -24.03 0.31 -16.53
N HIS A 112 -24.88 -0.64 -16.14
CA HIS A 112 -24.45 -2.02 -15.87
C HIS A 112 -23.70 -2.64 -17.05
N MET A 113 -24.06 -2.25 -18.28
CA MET A 113 -23.36 -2.70 -19.49
C MET A 113 -21.94 -2.16 -19.57
N GLU A 114 -21.67 -0.97 -19.04
CA GLU A 114 -20.30 -0.42 -18.99
C GLU A 114 -19.43 -1.17 -17.99
N ILE A 115 -19.98 -1.49 -16.81
CA ILE A 115 -19.28 -2.32 -15.82
C ILE A 115 -19.01 -3.73 -16.39
N ALA A 116 -20.03 -4.35 -16.99
CA ALA A 116 -19.91 -5.67 -17.60
C ALA A 116 -18.89 -5.68 -18.76
N ARG A 117 -18.88 -4.62 -19.58
CA ARG A 117 -17.90 -4.45 -20.66
C ARG A 117 -16.48 -4.34 -20.10
N ARG A 118 -16.27 -3.49 -19.08
CA ARG A 118 -14.97 -3.33 -18.42
C ARG A 118 -14.46 -4.64 -17.84
N ALA A 119 -15.33 -5.40 -17.17
CA ALA A 119 -15.03 -6.73 -16.65
C ALA A 119 -14.68 -7.73 -17.75
N SER A 120 -15.50 -7.79 -18.82
CA SER A 120 -15.29 -8.71 -19.94
C SER A 120 -14.01 -8.42 -20.73
N GLU A 121 -13.59 -7.15 -20.79
CA GLU A 121 -12.34 -6.71 -21.41
C GLU A 121 -11.13 -6.89 -20.47
N SER A 122 -11.34 -7.36 -19.22
CA SER A 122 -10.30 -7.45 -18.18
C SER A 122 -9.56 -6.13 -18.00
N ARG A 123 -10.31 -5.02 -18.08
CA ARG A 123 -9.75 -3.69 -17.86
C ARG A 123 -9.58 -3.46 -16.36
N PRO A 124 -8.44 -2.91 -15.90
CA PRO A 124 -8.24 -2.53 -14.51
C PRO A 124 -9.44 -1.75 -13.97
N PRO A 125 -9.90 -1.98 -12.74
CA PRO A 125 -9.29 -2.79 -11.68
C PRO A 125 -9.59 -4.31 -11.76
N TYR A 126 -10.17 -4.80 -12.86
CA TYR A 126 -10.32 -6.25 -13.10
C TYR A 126 -8.97 -6.84 -13.55
N THR A 127 -8.13 -7.23 -12.61
CA THR A 127 -6.87 -7.94 -12.91
C THR A 127 -6.78 -9.26 -12.13
N GLY A 128 -6.64 -10.38 -12.85
CA GLY A 128 -6.43 -11.72 -12.27
C GLY A 128 -7.69 -12.56 -12.08
N ASP A 129 -7.49 -13.82 -11.69
CA ASP A 129 -8.53 -14.86 -11.64
C ASP A 129 -9.34 -14.89 -10.32
N THR A 130 -9.02 -14.05 -9.33
CA THR A 130 -9.50 -14.23 -7.93
C THR A 130 -10.28 -13.06 -7.33
N LYS A 131 -10.18 -11.83 -7.85
CA LYS A 131 -10.85 -10.64 -7.30
C LYS A 131 -11.85 -10.05 -8.30
N ASP A 132 -13.11 -9.93 -7.88
CA ASP A 132 -14.15 -9.23 -8.64
C ASP A 132 -13.95 -7.71 -8.44
N GLY A 133 -13.32 -7.04 -9.41
CA GLY A 133 -12.99 -5.61 -9.41
C GLY A 133 -14.20 -4.68 -9.49
N TYR A 134 -15.42 -5.17 -9.25
CA TYR A 134 -16.66 -4.40 -9.29
C TYR A 134 -16.65 -3.19 -8.35
N ARG A 135 -16.31 -3.39 -7.08
CA ARG A 135 -16.30 -2.29 -6.10
C ARG A 135 -15.25 -1.23 -6.43
N ASP A 136 -14.05 -1.66 -6.76
CA ASP A 136 -12.98 -0.77 -7.19
C ASP A 136 -13.37 0.01 -8.46
N THR A 137 -14.16 -0.61 -9.36
CA THR A 137 -14.71 0.07 -10.55
C THR A 137 -15.72 1.14 -10.18
N LEU A 138 -16.59 0.90 -9.20
CA LEU A 138 -17.51 1.93 -8.70
C LEU A 138 -16.74 3.11 -8.09
N ILE A 139 -15.74 2.83 -7.24
CA ILE A 139 -14.88 3.86 -6.64
C ILE A 139 -14.19 4.69 -7.72
N TRP A 140 -13.65 4.02 -8.74
CA TRP A 140 -13.01 4.67 -9.88
C TRP A 140 -13.95 5.64 -10.61
N PHE A 141 -15.17 5.22 -10.93
CA PHE A 141 -16.14 6.10 -11.59
C PHE A 141 -16.63 7.21 -10.67
N THR A 142 -16.79 6.96 -9.38
CA THR A 142 -17.12 7.99 -8.39
C THR A 142 -16.03 9.06 -8.32
N LEU A 143 -14.75 8.66 -8.30
CA LEU A 143 -13.62 9.60 -8.30
C LEU A 143 -13.64 10.51 -9.54
N LEU A 144 -13.87 9.93 -10.73
CA LEU A 144 -13.99 10.70 -11.97
C LEU A 144 -15.19 11.68 -11.90
N SER A 145 -16.34 11.24 -11.40
CA SER A 145 -17.54 12.06 -11.30
C SER A 145 -17.38 13.21 -10.30
N ILE A 146 -16.73 12.97 -9.15
CA ILE A 146 -16.39 14.00 -8.16
C ILE A 146 -15.48 15.05 -8.80
N ALA A 147 -14.44 14.62 -9.50
CA ALA A 147 -13.55 15.55 -10.19
C ALA A 147 -14.29 16.35 -11.25
N GLU A 148 -15.07 15.71 -12.14
CA GLU A 148 -15.84 16.39 -13.18
C GLU A 148 -16.84 17.42 -12.64
N SER A 149 -17.49 17.12 -11.52
CA SER A 149 -18.47 18.01 -10.89
C SER A 149 -17.83 19.19 -10.16
N ASN A 150 -16.53 19.14 -9.89
CA ASN A 150 -15.76 20.16 -9.18
C ASN A 150 -14.56 20.60 -10.03
N PRO A 151 -14.76 21.37 -11.11
CA PRO A 151 -13.71 21.70 -12.08
C PRO A 151 -12.60 22.58 -11.52
N ASP A 152 -12.93 23.45 -10.55
CA ASP A 152 -11.99 24.41 -9.96
C ASP A 152 -11.23 23.86 -8.74
N GLU A 153 -11.51 22.61 -8.34
CA GLU A 153 -10.99 22.01 -7.11
C GLU A 153 -9.90 20.97 -7.37
N ARG A 154 -8.92 20.90 -6.44
CA ARG A 154 -7.93 19.82 -6.37
C ARG A 154 -8.56 18.62 -5.70
N VAL A 155 -8.45 17.43 -6.28
CA VAL A 155 -9.01 16.19 -5.74
C VAL A 155 -7.87 15.25 -5.36
N TRP A 156 -7.83 14.83 -4.10
CA TRP A 156 -6.91 13.81 -3.61
C TRP A 156 -7.67 12.53 -3.34
N PHE A 157 -7.30 11.46 -4.04
CA PHE A 157 -7.72 10.11 -3.69
C PHE A 157 -6.75 9.53 -2.65
N VAL A 158 -7.27 8.94 -1.58
CA VAL A 158 -6.46 8.32 -0.53
C VAL A 158 -6.81 6.85 -0.41
N SER A 159 -5.86 5.99 -0.75
CA SER A 159 -6.02 4.53 -0.69
C SER A 159 -4.69 3.82 -0.55
N ASN A 160 -4.61 2.86 0.36
CA ASN A 160 -3.47 1.94 0.43
C ASN A 160 -3.54 0.81 -0.64
N ASN A 161 -4.57 0.79 -1.50
CA ASN A 161 -4.70 -0.18 -2.58
C ASN A 161 -3.89 0.26 -3.82
N HIS A 162 -2.58 0.35 -3.64
CA HIS A 162 -1.67 0.76 -4.69
C HIS A 162 -1.57 -0.24 -5.85
N SER A 163 -1.98 -1.51 -5.66
CA SER A 163 -2.00 -2.50 -6.75
C SER A 163 -3.09 -2.24 -7.79
N ASP A 164 -4.26 -1.76 -7.36
CA ASP A 164 -5.40 -1.55 -8.25
C ASP A 164 -5.48 -0.10 -8.76
N PHE A 165 -5.06 0.87 -7.94
CA PHE A 165 -5.13 2.31 -8.27
C PHE A 165 -3.78 2.97 -8.55
N GLY A 166 -2.66 2.34 -8.23
CA GLY A 166 -1.30 2.86 -8.42
C GLY A 166 -0.37 1.90 -9.17
N PRO A 167 0.95 2.15 -9.15
CA PRO A 167 1.91 1.17 -9.61
C PRO A 167 2.13 0.05 -8.58
N ARG A 168 2.65 -1.09 -9.07
CA ARG A 168 2.93 -2.26 -8.23
C ARG A 168 4.03 -2.02 -7.19
N ALA A 169 4.99 -1.14 -7.50
CA ALA A 169 6.02 -0.69 -6.59
C ALA A 169 5.86 0.81 -6.39
N VAL A 170 5.74 1.24 -5.14
CA VAL A 170 5.53 2.62 -4.76
C VAL A 170 6.42 2.93 -3.57
N ASP A 171 7.18 4.02 -3.66
CA ASP A 171 7.72 4.66 -2.46
C ASP A 171 6.54 5.24 -1.66
N GLN A 172 6.18 4.58 -0.55
CA GLN A 172 5.04 4.98 0.29
C GLN A 172 5.22 6.38 0.92
N SER A 173 6.44 6.90 0.91
CA SER A 173 6.75 8.24 1.38
C SER A 173 6.48 9.30 0.31
N GLN A 174 6.46 8.93 -0.98
CA GLN A 174 6.21 9.85 -2.09
C GLN A 174 4.76 10.37 -2.03
N CYS A 175 4.58 11.66 -2.30
CA CYS A 175 3.27 12.30 -2.40
C CYS A 175 3.35 13.51 -3.36
N PRO A 176 2.56 13.56 -4.45
CA PRO A 176 1.65 12.52 -4.93
C PRO A 176 2.38 11.32 -5.54
N ILE A 177 1.75 10.15 -5.50
CA ILE A 177 2.17 8.97 -6.27
C ILE A 177 1.41 8.94 -7.60
N PRO A 178 1.99 8.34 -8.66
CA PRO A 178 1.29 8.21 -9.93
C PRO A 178 0.11 7.22 -9.80
N PHE A 179 -0.95 7.47 -10.55
CA PHE A 179 -2.05 6.51 -10.71
C PHE A 179 -1.64 5.33 -11.59
N HIS A 180 -2.41 4.24 -11.53
CA HIS A 180 -2.38 3.15 -12.48
C HIS A 180 -2.54 3.71 -13.90
N THR A 181 -1.80 3.17 -14.88
CA THR A 181 -1.71 3.71 -16.25
C THR A 181 -3.07 3.88 -16.93
N ALA A 182 -4.00 2.94 -16.71
CA ALA A 182 -5.37 3.04 -17.22
C ALA A 182 -6.18 4.19 -16.59
N LEU A 183 -6.04 4.45 -15.28
CA LEU A 183 -6.70 5.58 -14.61
C LEU A 183 -6.08 6.89 -15.06
N ALA A 184 -4.76 6.96 -15.12
CA ALA A 184 -4.05 8.12 -15.65
C ALA A 184 -4.48 8.46 -17.09
N ALA A 185 -4.67 7.46 -17.95
CA ALA A 185 -5.15 7.67 -19.32
C ALA A 185 -6.60 8.19 -19.36
N GLU A 186 -7.49 7.68 -18.50
CA GLU A 186 -8.87 8.17 -18.40
C GLU A 186 -8.93 9.59 -17.83
N LEU A 187 -8.11 9.91 -16.82
CA LEU A 187 -7.96 11.25 -16.29
C LEU A 187 -7.45 12.23 -17.36
N GLN A 188 -6.43 11.83 -18.13
CA GLN A 188 -5.90 12.63 -19.24
C GLN A 188 -6.96 12.88 -20.32
N ALA A 189 -7.72 11.85 -20.71
CA ALA A 189 -8.76 11.95 -21.72
C ALA A 189 -9.91 12.89 -21.32
N LYS A 190 -10.07 13.13 -20.01
CA LYS A 190 -11.09 14.00 -19.42
C LYS A 190 -10.52 15.36 -18.95
N ASP A 191 -9.25 15.65 -19.22
CA ASP A 191 -8.57 16.87 -18.78
C ASP A 191 -8.55 17.03 -17.23
N LEU A 192 -8.37 15.91 -16.52
CA LEU A 192 -8.38 15.82 -15.06
C LEU A 192 -6.98 15.57 -14.46
N ALA A 193 -5.99 15.25 -15.30
CA ALA A 193 -4.69 14.74 -14.84
C ALA A 193 -3.92 15.73 -13.96
N ASP A 194 -4.07 17.04 -14.17
CA ASP A 194 -3.34 18.08 -13.44
C ASP A 194 -3.99 18.47 -12.10
N ARG A 195 -5.13 17.87 -11.75
CA ARG A 195 -5.89 18.23 -10.54
C ARG A 195 -6.35 17.05 -9.70
N VAL A 196 -6.24 15.82 -10.20
CA VAL A 196 -6.52 14.62 -9.45
C VAL A 196 -5.21 13.96 -9.05
N PHE A 197 -5.00 13.80 -7.75
CA PHE A 197 -3.77 13.31 -7.14
C PHE A 197 -4.04 12.05 -6.29
N PHE A 198 -3.00 11.25 -6.06
CA PHE A 198 -3.10 10.02 -5.31
C PHE A 198 -2.12 10.02 -4.13
N ALA A 199 -2.62 9.64 -2.95
CA ALA A 199 -1.84 9.38 -1.74
C ALA A 199 -2.15 7.99 -1.18
N VAL A 200 -1.14 7.30 -0.64
CA VAL A 200 -1.30 5.95 -0.09
C VAL A 200 -1.92 5.92 1.31
N SER A 201 -1.86 7.04 2.03
CA SER A 201 -2.35 7.16 3.40
C SER A 201 -2.70 8.61 3.75
N LEU A 202 -3.51 8.79 4.79
CA LEU A 202 -3.81 10.11 5.34
C LEU A 202 -2.60 10.78 5.98
N SER A 203 -1.68 10.03 6.58
CA SER A 203 -0.48 10.61 7.20
C SER A 203 0.46 11.22 6.16
N THR A 204 0.63 10.54 5.02
CA THR A 204 1.43 11.05 3.90
C THR A 204 0.77 12.28 3.28
N LEU A 205 -0.57 12.28 3.14
CA LEU A 205 -1.31 13.45 2.66
C LEU A 205 -1.23 14.63 3.64
N ASP A 206 -1.46 14.41 4.93
CA ASP A 206 -1.36 15.43 5.99
C ASP A 206 0.01 16.09 6.03
N SER A 207 1.08 15.29 5.90
CA SER A 207 2.44 15.81 5.85
C SER A 207 2.66 16.70 4.62
N HIS A 208 2.17 16.26 3.46
CA HIS A 208 2.27 17.02 2.21
C HIS A 208 1.52 18.36 2.28
N LEU A 209 0.25 18.33 2.73
CA LEU A 209 -0.57 19.54 2.84
C LEU A 209 -0.02 20.50 3.89
N ALA A 210 0.49 19.99 5.01
CA ALA A 210 1.14 20.82 6.00
C ALA A 210 2.39 21.52 5.44
N ALA A 211 3.20 20.83 4.64
CA ALA A 211 4.35 21.45 3.97
C ALA A 211 3.93 22.51 2.94
N GLU A 212 2.75 22.38 2.32
CA GLU A 212 2.20 23.38 1.40
C GLU A 212 1.69 24.62 2.14
N HIS A 213 0.98 24.45 3.26
CA HIS A 213 0.29 25.53 3.96
C HIS A 213 1.07 26.16 5.13
N ALA A 214 2.00 25.41 5.74
CA ALA A 214 2.78 25.83 6.91
C ALA A 214 4.28 25.48 6.77
N PRO A 215 4.95 25.77 5.64
CA PRO A 215 6.34 25.40 5.45
C PRO A 215 7.25 26.08 6.48
N LEU A 216 8.17 25.30 7.04
CA LEU A 216 9.31 25.84 7.80
C LEU A 216 10.46 26.12 6.85
N ASP A 217 11.05 27.31 6.97
CA ASP A 217 12.27 27.63 6.23
C ASP A 217 13.49 26.90 6.84
N GLN A 218 14.60 26.90 6.11
CA GLN A 218 15.82 26.21 6.54
C GLN A 218 16.35 26.71 7.88
N LEU A 219 16.15 27.99 8.19
CA LEU A 219 16.63 28.59 9.44
C LEU A 219 15.79 28.10 10.63
N ALA A 220 14.47 28.03 10.46
CA ALA A 220 13.53 27.47 11.44
C ALA A 220 13.77 25.97 11.67
N ILE A 221 14.01 25.20 10.59
CA ILE A 221 14.38 23.78 10.70
C ILE A 221 15.65 23.64 11.53
N THR A 222 16.71 24.38 11.18
CA THR A 222 18.00 24.31 11.88
C THR A 222 17.83 24.62 13.38
N ALA A 223 17.11 25.69 13.71
CA ALA A 223 16.83 26.07 15.09
C ALA A 223 16.02 25.01 15.84
N LYS A 224 15.04 24.37 15.19
CA LYS A 224 14.24 23.32 15.82
C LYS A 224 15.02 22.01 15.99
N THR A 225 15.92 21.68 15.06
CA THR A 225 16.76 20.48 15.16
C THR A 225 17.77 20.54 16.31
N GLU A 226 18.21 21.73 16.71
CA GLU A 226 19.11 21.92 17.86
C GLU A 226 18.48 21.52 19.19
N ASN A 227 17.14 21.53 19.29
CA ASN A 227 16.41 21.20 20.51
C ASN A 227 15.89 19.75 20.55
N ILE A 228 16.15 18.95 19.52
CA ILE A 228 15.63 17.57 19.47
C ILE A 228 16.23 16.73 20.60
N ASP A 229 15.38 16.01 21.31
CA ASP A 229 15.81 14.92 22.20
C ASP A 229 16.33 13.75 21.35
N MET A 230 17.64 13.75 21.12
CA MET A 230 18.31 12.75 20.29
C MET A 230 18.25 11.34 20.89
N ASP A 231 18.19 11.21 22.22
CA ASP A 231 18.09 9.90 22.87
C ASP A 231 16.71 9.29 22.59
N ALA A 232 15.66 10.10 22.73
CA ALA A 232 14.30 9.70 22.39
C ALA A 232 14.14 9.42 20.88
N LEU A 233 14.78 10.21 20.02
CA LEU A 233 14.73 10.01 18.56
C LEU A 233 15.40 8.71 18.14
N CYS A 234 16.59 8.41 18.65
CA CYS A 234 17.30 7.17 18.34
C CYS A 234 16.50 5.94 18.81
N MET A 235 15.99 5.97 20.04
CA MET A 235 15.16 4.88 20.60
C MET A 235 13.91 4.65 19.74
N SER A 236 13.25 5.73 19.35
CA SER A 236 12.01 5.66 18.55
C SER A 236 12.28 5.13 17.15
N LEU A 237 13.40 5.52 16.52
CA LEU A 237 13.84 4.98 15.23
C LEU A 237 14.06 3.47 15.30
N GLN A 238 14.76 2.99 16.33
CA GLN A 238 15.04 1.56 16.52
C GLN A 238 13.73 0.76 16.61
N LEU A 239 12.80 1.21 17.47
CA LEU A 239 11.51 0.54 17.63
C LEU A 239 10.69 0.54 16.34
N SER A 240 10.66 1.66 15.61
CA SER A 240 9.93 1.75 14.35
C SER A 240 10.56 0.86 13.26
N ALA A 241 11.89 0.88 13.11
CA ALA A 241 12.61 0.09 12.12
C ALA A 241 12.47 -1.42 12.35
N LEU A 242 12.42 -1.91 13.60
CA LEU A 242 12.21 -3.33 13.91
C LEU A 242 10.84 -3.85 13.45
N THR A 243 9.85 -2.97 13.28
CA THR A 243 8.52 -3.34 12.77
C THR A 243 8.42 -3.26 11.25
N TYR A 244 9.44 -2.70 10.58
CA TYR A 244 9.45 -2.50 9.15
C TYR A 244 9.78 -3.81 8.39
N ARG A 245 8.96 -4.14 7.40
CA ARG A 245 9.19 -5.28 6.50
C ARG A 245 10.13 -4.86 5.37
N VAL A 246 11.29 -5.49 5.29
CA VAL A 246 12.32 -5.14 4.31
C VAL A 246 11.99 -5.76 2.96
N ASP A 247 11.94 -4.94 1.90
CA ASP A 247 11.94 -5.44 0.53
C ASP A 247 13.36 -5.87 0.12
N PRO A 248 13.59 -7.15 -0.24
CA PRO A 248 14.91 -7.63 -0.64
C PRO A 248 15.52 -6.91 -1.84
N GLU A 249 14.71 -6.37 -2.76
CA GLU A 249 15.17 -5.62 -3.92
C GLU A 249 15.65 -4.21 -3.52
N GLU A 250 14.86 -3.48 -2.73
CA GLU A 250 15.20 -2.13 -2.27
C GLU A 250 16.41 -2.13 -1.33
N ALA A 251 16.48 -3.11 -0.43
CA ALA A 251 17.63 -3.32 0.45
C ALA A 251 18.80 -4.03 -0.25
N ALA A 252 18.69 -4.31 -1.55
CA ALA A 252 19.72 -4.96 -2.36
C ALA A 252 20.32 -6.23 -1.72
N LEU A 253 19.45 -7.08 -1.16
CA LEU A 253 19.78 -8.35 -0.53
C LEU A 253 20.09 -9.44 -1.58
N PRO A 254 20.59 -10.63 -1.18
CA PRO A 254 20.79 -11.74 -2.11
C PRO A 254 19.54 -12.06 -2.94
N LEU A 255 19.73 -12.45 -4.22
CA LEU A 255 18.61 -12.73 -5.13
C LEU A 255 17.77 -13.94 -4.71
N THR A 256 18.31 -14.78 -3.82
CA THR A 256 17.70 -15.96 -3.20
C THR A 256 16.81 -15.62 -2.02
N THR A 257 16.86 -14.38 -1.51
CA THR A 257 16.05 -13.92 -0.38
C THR A 257 14.59 -13.82 -0.78
N SER A 258 13.72 -14.54 -0.07
CA SER A 258 12.26 -14.47 -0.21
C SER A 258 11.61 -13.56 0.83
N GLU A 259 12.21 -13.45 2.02
CA GLU A 259 11.73 -12.61 3.11
C GLU A 259 12.91 -11.99 3.86
N ALA A 260 12.72 -10.77 4.38
CA ALA A 260 13.72 -10.07 5.18
C ALA A 260 13.07 -9.19 6.26
N ALA A 261 13.71 -9.09 7.41
CA ALA A 261 13.30 -8.24 8.52
C ALA A 261 14.53 -7.63 9.22
N ILE A 262 14.39 -6.39 9.68
CA ILE A 262 15.39 -5.76 10.54
C ILE A 262 15.25 -6.37 11.94
N VAL A 263 16.35 -6.88 12.48
CA VAL A 263 16.44 -7.49 13.82
C VAL A 263 17.34 -6.71 14.78
N GLY A 264 18.14 -5.79 14.25
CA GLY A 264 19.00 -4.90 15.02
C GLY A 264 19.21 -3.57 14.29
N VAL A 265 19.35 -2.49 15.05
CA VAL A 265 19.52 -1.13 14.52
C VAL A 265 20.53 -0.40 15.38
N SER A 266 21.64 0.03 14.77
CA SER A 266 22.67 0.79 15.46
C SER A 266 22.15 2.17 15.87
N GLU A 267 22.63 2.67 17.00
CA GLU A 267 22.30 4.01 17.47
C GLU A 267 22.91 5.06 16.53
N GLN A 268 22.06 5.92 15.95
CA GLN A 268 22.47 6.87 14.92
C GLN A 268 22.21 8.31 15.36
N ARG A 269 23.27 9.00 15.82
CA ARG A 269 23.19 10.38 16.33
C ARG A 269 23.45 11.46 15.29
N GLU A 270 24.11 11.12 14.19
CA GLU A 270 24.50 12.07 13.14
C GLU A 270 23.90 11.67 11.78
N GLY A 271 24.00 12.56 10.79
CA GLY A 271 23.56 12.26 9.41
C GLY A 271 22.05 12.30 9.19
N TRP A 272 21.29 12.78 10.16
CA TRP A 272 19.86 13.07 10.00
C TRP A 272 19.67 14.23 9.04
N VAL A 273 18.81 14.03 8.05
CA VAL A 273 18.39 15.10 7.14
C VAL A 273 16.88 15.21 7.22
N PHE A 274 16.41 16.39 7.62
CA PHE A 274 15.00 16.72 7.68
C PHE A 274 14.61 17.56 6.45
N ALA A 275 13.54 17.14 5.78
CA ALA A 275 12.98 17.80 4.60
C ALA A 275 11.47 17.90 4.74
N ASP A 276 10.85 18.73 3.89
CA ASP A 276 9.39 18.96 3.88
C ASP A 276 8.84 19.26 5.28
N ALA A 277 9.58 20.07 6.04
CA ALA A 277 9.24 20.38 7.41
C ALA A 277 8.09 21.39 7.47
N ALA A 278 7.13 21.12 8.34
CA ALA A 278 5.92 21.91 8.45
C ALA A 278 5.61 22.23 9.91
N GLY A 279 5.23 23.49 10.16
CA GLY A 279 4.73 23.92 11.46
C GLY A 279 3.35 23.35 11.74
N ARG A 280 3.09 23.03 13.00
CA ARG A 280 1.81 22.58 13.54
C ARG A 280 1.37 23.51 14.67
N GLU A 281 0.12 23.37 15.11
CA GLU A 281 -0.41 24.16 16.21
C GLU A 281 0.44 23.98 17.49
N GLY A 282 0.53 25.04 18.30
CA GLY A 282 1.28 25.01 19.55
C GLY A 282 2.81 24.93 19.39
N GLY A 283 3.35 25.18 18.19
CA GLY A 283 4.79 25.16 17.93
C GLY A 283 5.36 23.78 17.62
N ALA A 284 4.53 22.73 17.68
CA ALA A 284 4.88 21.41 17.17
C ALA A 284 5.23 21.48 15.67
N TRP A 285 5.94 20.47 15.17
CA TRP A 285 6.31 20.42 13.77
C TRP A 285 6.53 19.00 13.30
N THR A 286 6.32 18.79 12.00
CA THR A 286 6.56 17.51 11.34
C THR A 286 7.65 17.67 10.30
N ALA A 287 8.35 16.60 9.99
CA ALA A 287 9.28 16.55 8.86
C ALA A 287 9.40 15.13 8.31
N ARG A 288 9.77 15.04 7.04
CA ARG A 288 10.35 13.82 6.51
C ARG A 288 11.80 13.73 6.96
N PHE A 289 12.24 12.52 7.28
CA PHE A 289 13.65 12.26 7.57
C PHE A 289 14.23 11.23 6.61
N HIS A 290 15.54 11.33 6.39
CA HIS A 290 16.35 10.19 6.02
C HIS A 290 17.62 10.17 6.85
N VAL A 291 18.08 8.96 7.16
CA VAL A 291 19.30 8.73 7.93
C VAL A 291 19.91 7.41 7.49
N ASP A 292 21.22 7.43 7.24
CA ASP A 292 21.97 6.23 6.87
C ASP A 292 22.37 5.51 8.18
N THR A 293 21.87 4.28 8.36
CA THR A 293 21.96 3.54 9.62
C THR A 293 22.45 2.12 9.37
N GLU A 294 23.40 1.66 10.18
CA GLU A 294 23.82 0.27 10.21
C GLU A 294 22.77 -0.61 10.90
N VAL A 295 22.28 -1.62 10.18
CA VAL A 295 21.22 -2.52 10.62
C VAL A 295 21.65 -3.98 10.49
N ASP A 296 21.15 -4.82 11.39
CA ASP A 296 21.20 -6.27 11.28
C ASP A 296 19.89 -6.77 10.67
N ILE A 297 19.99 -7.54 9.59
CA ILE A 297 18.88 -8.01 8.79
C ILE A 297 18.85 -9.53 8.83
N SER A 298 17.75 -10.11 9.29
CA SER A 298 17.49 -11.54 9.17
C SER A 298 16.73 -11.82 7.87
N THR A 299 17.14 -12.85 7.15
CA THR A 299 16.61 -13.20 5.82
C THR A 299 16.25 -14.66 5.76
N ILE A 300 15.27 -15.01 4.93
CA ILE A 300 14.98 -16.39 4.53
C ILE A 300 15.41 -16.54 3.07
N GLU A 301 16.38 -17.43 2.82
CA GLU A 301 16.88 -17.71 1.48
C GLU A 301 16.47 -19.10 1.01
N SER A 302 16.06 -19.20 -0.27
CA SER A 302 15.83 -20.49 -0.89
C SER A 302 17.15 -21.26 -1.04
N ALA A 303 17.21 -22.48 -0.51
CA ALA A 303 18.29 -23.40 -0.84
C ALA A 303 18.18 -23.75 -2.33
N GLU A 304 19.26 -23.60 -3.10
CA GLU A 304 19.33 -24.17 -4.45
C GLU A 304 19.20 -25.69 -4.30
N SER A 305 18.01 -26.25 -4.58
CA SER A 305 17.87 -27.69 -4.63
C SER A 305 18.60 -28.19 -5.88
N ILE A 306 19.66 -28.95 -5.66
CA ILE A 306 20.32 -29.72 -6.71
C ILE A 306 19.33 -30.77 -7.28
N ASP A 307 18.32 -31.15 -6.50
CA ASP A 307 17.36 -32.22 -6.79
C ASP A 307 15.94 -31.70 -7.09
N GLY A 308 15.80 -30.91 -8.15
CA GLY A 308 14.52 -30.68 -8.84
C GLY A 308 13.38 -29.98 -8.06
N PRO A 309 12.25 -29.73 -8.74
CA PRO A 309 11.15 -28.87 -8.24
C PRO A 309 10.26 -29.48 -7.15
N ASN A 310 10.55 -30.71 -6.68
CA ASN A 310 9.74 -31.43 -5.68
C ASN A 310 10.44 -31.62 -4.33
N SER A 311 11.58 -30.99 -4.08
CA SER A 311 12.17 -31.00 -2.75
C SER A 311 11.50 -29.96 -1.85
N ASN A 312 11.11 -30.35 -0.64
CA ASN A 312 10.74 -29.42 0.44
C ASN A 312 11.98 -28.65 0.88
N ALA A 313 12.50 -27.77 0.02
CA ALA A 313 13.65 -26.94 0.29
C ALA A 313 13.28 -25.96 1.42
N GLN A 314 13.65 -26.33 2.64
CA GLN A 314 13.47 -25.50 3.82
C GLN A 314 14.36 -24.27 3.64
N GLY A 315 13.75 -23.08 3.68
CA GLY A 315 14.49 -21.83 3.57
C GLY A 315 15.54 -21.73 4.69
N VAL A 316 16.75 -21.29 4.34
CA VAL A 316 17.84 -21.13 5.32
C VAL A 316 17.80 -19.70 5.82
N ALA A 317 17.67 -19.55 7.15
CA ALA A 317 17.78 -18.25 7.79
C ALA A 317 19.23 -17.76 7.78
N ARG A 318 19.47 -16.52 7.36
CA ARG A 318 20.79 -15.87 7.38
C ARG A 318 20.69 -14.45 7.89
N GLU A 319 21.73 -14.02 8.59
CA GLU A 319 21.86 -12.66 9.10
C GLU A 319 22.92 -11.90 8.31
N TYR A 320 22.60 -10.64 8.02
CA TYR A 320 23.46 -9.70 7.33
C TYR A 320 23.54 -8.41 8.13
N ASN A 321 24.74 -7.87 8.28
CA ASN A 321 24.93 -6.51 8.73
C ASN A 321 25.11 -5.61 7.51
N LYS A 322 24.36 -4.50 7.45
CA LYS A 322 24.33 -3.61 6.30
C LYS A 322 23.95 -2.18 6.69
N THR A 323 24.57 -1.19 6.04
CA THR A 323 24.08 0.19 6.10
C THR A 323 22.94 0.39 5.11
N LEU A 324 21.77 0.74 5.63
CA LEU A 324 20.61 1.12 4.85
C LEU A 324 20.26 2.59 5.11
N ARG A 325 19.74 3.27 4.09
CA ARG A 325 19.05 4.55 4.25
C ARG A 325 17.65 4.29 4.77
N LEU A 326 17.42 4.59 6.05
CA LEU A 326 16.09 4.58 6.63
C LEU A 326 15.43 5.92 6.36
N SER A 327 14.23 5.89 5.80
CA SER A 327 13.44 7.09 5.52
C SER A 327 12.04 6.98 6.10
N GLY A 328 11.46 8.12 6.44
CA GLY A 328 10.16 8.14 7.09
C GLY A 328 9.66 9.54 7.41
N ALA A 329 8.67 9.58 8.30
CA ALA A 329 8.11 10.81 8.85
C ALA A 329 8.31 10.84 10.36
N VAL A 330 8.50 12.04 10.91
CA VAL A 330 8.65 12.30 12.34
C VAL A 330 7.84 13.52 12.74
N ALA A 331 7.26 13.47 13.93
CA ALA A 331 6.54 14.56 14.57
C ALA A 331 7.21 14.92 15.89
N PHE A 332 7.41 16.20 16.10
CA PHE A 332 8.03 16.77 17.30
C PHE A 332 7.08 17.75 17.98
N ALA A 333 7.12 17.77 19.31
CA ALA A 333 6.57 18.87 20.09
C ALA A 333 7.42 20.14 19.92
N ASP A 334 6.92 21.29 20.40
CA ASP A 334 7.66 22.56 20.32
C ASP A 334 9.00 22.53 21.07
N ASP A 335 9.07 21.74 22.14
CA ASP A 335 10.27 21.54 22.96
C ASP A 335 11.28 20.55 22.38
N GLY A 336 11.02 19.99 21.20
CA GLY A 336 11.89 19.02 20.54
C GLY A 336 11.67 17.56 20.97
N THR A 337 10.70 17.28 21.85
CA THR A 337 10.31 15.91 22.20
C THR A 337 9.73 15.18 21.00
N VAL A 338 10.19 13.95 20.75
CA VAL A 338 9.64 13.08 19.70
C VAL A 338 8.26 12.58 20.11
N GLN A 339 7.24 12.96 19.35
CA GLN A 339 5.87 12.50 19.58
C GLN A 339 5.58 11.21 18.82
N GLN A 340 6.08 11.12 17.59
CA GLN A 340 5.85 9.97 16.71
C GLN A 340 6.97 9.88 15.67
N ILE A 341 7.37 8.66 15.32
CA ILE A 341 8.22 8.37 14.16
C ILE A 341 7.67 7.14 13.44
N SER A 342 7.77 7.13 12.11
CA SER A 342 7.43 5.97 11.29
C SER A 342 8.45 5.78 10.18
N VAL A 343 9.14 4.65 10.18
CA VAL A 343 10.00 4.19 9.08
C VAL A 343 9.11 3.63 7.97
N THR A 344 9.23 4.20 6.77
CA THR A 344 8.43 3.82 5.59
C THR A 344 9.28 3.24 4.47
N ALA A 345 10.61 3.42 4.51
CA ALA A 345 11.53 2.85 3.55
C ALA A 345 12.86 2.47 4.20
N ALA A 346 13.47 1.37 3.72
CA ALA A 346 14.82 0.95 4.07
C ALA A 346 15.58 0.53 2.81
N GLU A 347 16.36 1.46 2.26
CA GLU A 347 17.01 1.28 0.96
C GLU A 347 18.52 1.04 1.09
N ALA A 348 19.09 0.23 0.21
CA ALA A 348 20.54 0.13 0.10
C ALA A 348 21.14 1.47 -0.37
N LEU A 349 22.37 1.80 0.03
CA LEU A 349 23.02 3.03 -0.46
C LEU A 349 23.28 2.99 -1.98
N PRO A 350 23.43 4.14 -2.66
CA PRO A 350 23.62 4.19 -4.12
C PRO A 350 24.83 3.39 -4.64
N ASP A 351 25.86 3.23 -3.82
CA ASP A 351 27.10 2.51 -4.09
C ASP A 351 27.04 1.02 -3.73
N ASP A 352 25.89 0.52 -3.26
CA ASP A 352 25.74 -0.87 -2.88
C ASP A 352 25.84 -1.84 -4.09
N PRO A 353 26.75 -2.83 -4.05
CA PRO A 353 26.99 -3.73 -5.18
C PRO A 353 25.80 -4.65 -5.50
N GLY A 354 24.88 -4.86 -4.54
CA GLY A 354 23.65 -5.62 -4.71
C GLY A 354 22.66 -4.92 -5.64
N ARG A 355 22.63 -3.58 -5.68
CA ARG A 355 21.71 -2.80 -6.54
C ARG A 355 21.89 -3.18 -8.01
N THR A 356 23.13 -3.29 -8.49
CA THR A 356 23.44 -3.69 -9.87
C THR A 356 22.99 -5.13 -10.18
N ARG A 357 22.93 -6.04 -9.19
CA ARG A 357 22.45 -7.41 -9.39
C ARG A 357 20.94 -7.43 -9.59
N TRP A 358 20.20 -6.68 -8.78
CA TRP A 358 18.75 -6.53 -8.90
C TRP A 358 18.36 -5.83 -10.21
N GLN A 359 19.02 -4.73 -10.57
CA GLN A 359 18.81 -4.06 -11.86
C GLN A 359 19.00 -5.00 -13.06
N ARG A 360 20.06 -5.85 -13.03
CA ARG A 360 20.26 -6.88 -14.07
C ARG A 360 19.16 -7.94 -14.09
N ARG A 361 18.62 -8.33 -12.93
CA ARG A 361 17.48 -9.26 -12.84
C ARG A 361 16.20 -8.63 -13.40
N ALA A 362 15.90 -7.39 -13.03
CA ALA A 362 14.76 -6.63 -13.54
C ALA A 362 14.85 -6.45 -15.06
N ASN A 363 16.03 -6.09 -15.59
CA ASN A 363 16.27 -5.98 -17.02
C ASN A 363 16.11 -7.32 -17.76
N ARG A 364 16.57 -8.44 -17.19
CA ARG A 364 16.34 -9.78 -17.76
C ARG A 364 14.86 -10.16 -17.78
N LYS A 365 14.10 -9.86 -16.71
CA LYS A 365 12.64 -10.06 -16.71
C LYS A 365 11.95 -9.25 -17.80
N ARG A 366 12.40 -8.00 -18.02
CA ARG A 366 11.86 -7.10 -19.05
C ARG A 366 12.17 -7.59 -20.47
N LEU A 367 13.40 -8.08 -20.71
CA LEU A 367 13.81 -8.66 -21.99
C LEU A 367 13.15 -10.02 -22.26
N SER A 368 13.03 -10.87 -21.24
CA SER A 368 12.30 -12.14 -21.34
C SER A 368 10.83 -11.94 -21.71
N LEU A 369 10.21 -10.84 -21.27
CA LEU A 369 8.86 -10.48 -21.70
C LEU A 369 8.86 -9.92 -23.13
N SER A 370 9.80 -9.06 -23.53
CA SER A 370 9.82 -8.53 -24.91
C SER A 370 10.15 -9.60 -25.96
N ASP A 371 11.07 -10.52 -25.65
CA ASP A 371 11.52 -11.55 -26.59
C ASP A 371 10.50 -12.69 -26.72
N ALA A 372 9.78 -13.02 -25.64
CA ALA A 372 8.66 -13.97 -25.69
C ALA A 372 7.49 -13.44 -26.56
N TRP A 373 7.32 -12.12 -26.69
CA TRP A 373 6.32 -11.53 -27.58
C TRP A 373 6.80 -11.38 -29.02
N LEU A 374 8.10 -11.15 -29.26
CA LEU A 374 8.64 -11.07 -30.63
C LEU A 374 8.78 -12.45 -31.29
N ASP A 375 9.24 -13.49 -30.59
CA ASP A 375 9.44 -14.82 -31.21
C ASP A 375 8.13 -15.54 -31.57
N VAL A 376 7.04 -15.23 -30.86
CA VAL A 376 5.69 -15.73 -31.20
C VAL A 376 5.11 -14.99 -32.41
N ALA A 377 5.46 -13.72 -32.61
CA ALA A 377 4.97 -12.91 -33.72
C ALA A 377 5.70 -13.19 -35.05
N THR A 378 6.96 -13.64 -35.02
CA THR A 378 7.78 -13.83 -36.23
C THR A 378 7.91 -15.27 -36.73
N SER A 379 7.55 -16.30 -35.94
CA SER A 379 7.77 -17.70 -36.32
C SER A 379 6.52 -18.51 -36.73
N SER A 380 5.33 -17.91 -36.82
CA SER A 380 4.11 -18.65 -37.16
C SER A 380 3.67 -18.44 -38.61
N SER A 381 3.87 -19.47 -39.44
CA SER A 381 3.20 -19.62 -40.74
C SER A 381 1.67 -19.56 -40.58
N GLU A 382 0.94 -19.24 -41.66
CA GLU A 382 -0.52 -19.05 -41.69
C GLU A 382 -1.34 -20.21 -41.09
N ILE A 383 -0.74 -21.39 -40.91
CA ILE A 383 -1.37 -22.57 -40.30
C ILE A 383 -1.47 -22.43 -38.76
N GLY A 384 -0.60 -21.65 -38.11
CA GLY A 384 -0.58 -21.45 -36.66
C GLY A 384 -1.68 -20.50 -36.12
N ARG A 385 -2.15 -19.56 -36.95
CA ARG A 385 -3.20 -18.60 -36.54
C ARG A 385 -4.56 -19.26 -36.28
N SER A 386 -4.85 -20.35 -36.99
CA SER A 386 -6.13 -21.07 -36.84
C SER A 386 -6.16 -22.00 -35.63
N ALA A 387 -5.01 -22.46 -35.14
CA ALA A 387 -4.92 -23.30 -33.94
C ALA A 387 -5.02 -22.47 -32.65
N LEU A 388 -4.43 -21.27 -32.63
CA LEU A 388 -4.53 -20.33 -31.50
C LEU A 388 -5.95 -19.79 -31.28
N LEU A 389 -6.73 -19.62 -32.36
CA LEU A 389 -8.14 -19.25 -32.27
C LEU A 389 -9.03 -20.37 -31.72
N ARG A 390 -8.63 -21.65 -31.86
CA ARG A 390 -9.38 -22.80 -31.32
C ARG A 390 -9.05 -23.09 -29.85
N ALA A 391 -7.80 -22.92 -29.42
CA ALA A 391 -7.42 -23.09 -28.01
C ALA A 391 -8.01 -22.00 -27.09
N ARG A 392 -8.48 -20.87 -27.65
CA ARG A 392 -9.19 -19.82 -26.92
C ARG A 392 -10.65 -20.18 -26.57
N PHE A 393 -11.22 -21.20 -27.19
CA PHE A 393 -12.64 -21.58 -26.98
C PHE A 393 -12.83 -22.82 -26.10
N ASP A 394 -11.85 -23.72 -26.01
CA ASP A 394 -11.94 -24.90 -25.14
C ASP A 394 -10.85 -24.82 -24.06
N GLY A 395 -11.24 -24.43 -22.85
CA GLY A 395 -10.36 -24.22 -21.69
C GLY A 395 -9.58 -25.46 -21.25
N GLY A 396 -8.50 -25.80 -21.98
CA GLY A 396 -7.60 -26.91 -21.69
C GLY A 396 -6.12 -26.51 -21.79
N ALA A 397 -5.39 -26.76 -20.71
CA ALA A 397 -3.94 -26.72 -20.50
C ALA A 397 -3.05 -26.30 -21.70
N ILE A 398 -2.55 -25.06 -21.63
CA ILE A 398 -1.58 -24.45 -22.57
C ILE A 398 -0.22 -25.18 -22.58
N GLY A 399 0.06 -26.02 -21.58
CA GLY A 399 1.35 -26.71 -21.43
C GLY A 399 1.68 -27.79 -22.47
N ALA A 400 0.69 -28.43 -23.09
CA ALA A 400 0.94 -29.55 -24.01
C ALA A 400 1.21 -29.13 -25.47
N ALA A 401 0.68 -27.97 -25.90
CA ALA A 401 0.81 -27.52 -27.28
C ALA A 401 2.19 -26.90 -27.60
N ALA A 402 2.85 -26.30 -26.60
CA ALA A 402 4.18 -25.73 -26.77
C ALA A 402 5.27 -26.79 -27.01
N LEU A 403 5.10 -28.00 -26.45
CA LEU A 403 6.06 -29.10 -26.61
C LEU A 403 6.00 -29.74 -28.00
N ALA A 404 4.83 -29.80 -28.65
CA ALA A 404 4.69 -30.34 -30.00
C ALA A 404 5.26 -29.41 -31.10
N ALA A 405 5.33 -28.09 -30.85
CA ALA A 405 5.87 -27.12 -31.80
C ALA A 405 7.41 -27.06 -31.83
N SER A 406 8.10 -27.67 -30.85
CA SER A 406 9.56 -27.65 -30.71
C SER A 406 10.31 -28.76 -31.48
N GLY A 407 9.60 -29.63 -32.20
CA GLY A 407 10.22 -30.66 -33.05
C GLY A 407 10.87 -31.83 -32.29
N TYR A 408 10.54 -32.03 -31.00
CA TYR A 408 10.97 -33.22 -30.26
C TYR A 408 10.06 -34.41 -30.58
N ASP A 409 10.62 -35.41 -31.24
CA ASP A 409 9.99 -36.72 -31.49
C ASP A 409 9.91 -37.53 -30.19
N LEU A 410 8.69 -37.76 -29.71
CA LEU A 410 8.40 -38.57 -28.50
C LEU A 410 8.36 -40.08 -28.78
N ALA A 411 8.84 -40.56 -29.93
CA ALA A 411 8.81 -41.98 -30.28
C ALA A 411 10.01 -42.83 -29.79
N THR A 412 10.83 -42.38 -28.84
CA THR A 412 12.01 -43.16 -28.35
C THR A 412 12.14 -43.34 -26.84
N PHE A 413 11.04 -43.46 -26.10
CA PHE A 413 11.07 -44.05 -24.75
C PHE A 413 10.01 -45.14 -24.60
N GLY A 414 10.35 -46.32 -25.09
CA GLY A 414 9.66 -47.57 -24.77
C GLY A 414 10.67 -48.60 -24.28
N LYS A 415 10.38 -49.15 -23.08
CA LYS A 415 10.92 -50.39 -22.47
C LYS A 415 12.27 -50.32 -21.75
N ALA A 416 12.23 -50.27 -20.42
CA ALA A 416 12.77 -51.32 -19.56
C ALA A 416 12.34 -51.12 -18.09
N ALA A 417 11.72 -52.19 -17.55
CA ALA A 417 11.51 -52.61 -16.16
C ALA A 417 11.20 -51.57 -15.06
#